data_AF-A0A2S7QWK5-F1
#
_entry.id   AF-A0A2S7QWK5-F1
#
_cell.length_a   1.000
_cell.length_b   1.000
_cell.length_c   1.000
_cell.angle_alpha   90.00
_cell.angle_beta   90.00
_cell.angle_gamma   90.00
#
_symmetry.space_group_name_H-M   'P 1'
#
loop_
_entity.id
_entity.type
_entity.pdbx_description
1 polymer ?
#
loop_
_entity_poly.entity_id
_entity_poly.type
_entity_poly.pdbx_seq_one_letter_code
_entity_poly.pdbx_strand_id
1 'polypeptide(L)'
;MFISKDLCTPILEKLSPRLWWISTQSSAHIGPLHHQAVKQRNIIISENPELYLVWYYDRIFIKPLPKYLLSFDFWNTYLISSTSILEPERDIIKRSALGILRTYRYLVRYESDFNIAIEKRLLPEGTTWESFSKFASDLRKIDDTDTTGRYAFGEIRLSRLNFYIKIILGKSTFHKIHGQYGAYFARFYGPILFILGMVAIILNSLKLEMAVESLTSVP
;
A
#
# COMPACT_ATOMS: atom_id res chain seq x y z
N MET A 1 -20.14 9.22 -9.46
CA MET A 1 -19.51 10.10 -10.48
C MET A 1 -18.06 9.66 -10.69
N PHE A 2 -17.51 9.81 -11.90
CA PHE A 2 -16.16 9.31 -12.26
C PHE A 2 -15.06 9.81 -11.31
N ILE A 3 -15.00 11.12 -11.04
CA ILE A 3 -13.96 11.76 -10.22
C ILE A 3 -13.91 11.19 -8.79
N SER A 4 -15.08 11.02 -8.16
CA SER A 4 -15.17 10.43 -6.83
C SER A 4 -14.64 8.99 -6.80
N LYS A 5 -14.99 8.18 -7.80
CA LYS A 5 -14.48 6.80 -7.92
C LYS A 5 -12.98 6.74 -8.21
N ASP A 6 -12.45 7.75 -8.90
CA ASP A 6 -11.05 7.80 -9.32
C ASP A 6 -10.09 8.23 -8.19
N LEU A 7 -10.56 9.08 -7.27
CA LEU A 7 -9.72 9.70 -6.24
C LEU A 7 -10.04 9.23 -4.82
N CYS A 8 -11.30 8.96 -4.50
CA CYS A 8 -11.72 8.66 -3.14
C CYS A 8 -11.41 7.21 -2.75
N THR A 9 -11.11 7.00 -1.46
CA THR A 9 -10.81 5.68 -0.91
C THR A 9 -11.73 5.35 0.28
N PRO A 10 -13.04 5.13 0.05
CA PRO A 10 -14.02 5.05 1.12
C PRO A 10 -13.74 3.95 2.15
N ILE A 11 -13.15 2.83 1.74
CA ILE A 11 -12.77 1.74 2.67
C ILE A 11 -11.60 2.17 3.55
N LEU A 12 -10.58 2.82 2.96
CA LEU A 12 -9.39 3.23 3.70
C LEU A 12 -9.66 4.43 4.61
N GLU A 13 -10.55 5.34 4.20
CA GLU A 13 -11.01 6.42 5.07
C GLU A 13 -11.74 5.90 6.31
N LYS A 14 -12.60 4.88 6.16
CA LYS A 14 -13.23 4.21 7.31
C LYS A 14 -12.22 3.52 8.22
N LEU A 15 -11.09 3.08 7.66
CA LEU A 15 -10.02 2.42 8.41
C LEU A 15 -9.00 3.40 9.00
N SER A 16 -8.96 4.65 8.55
CA SER A 16 -8.00 5.68 8.96
C SER A 16 -7.78 5.75 10.47
N PRO A 17 -8.83 5.79 11.33
CA PRO A 17 -8.64 5.86 12.78
C PRO A 17 -7.91 4.66 13.40
N ARG A 18 -7.86 3.52 12.68
CA ARG A 18 -7.25 2.25 13.11
C ARG A 18 -6.04 1.85 12.26
N LEU A 19 -5.69 2.65 11.25
CA LEU A 19 -4.59 2.35 10.32
C LEU A 19 -3.21 2.40 11.00
N TRP A 20 -3.07 3.11 12.12
CA TRP A 20 -1.85 3.16 12.93
C TRP A 20 -1.46 1.80 13.55
N TRP A 21 -2.39 0.85 13.69
CA TRP A 21 -2.07 -0.53 14.07
C TRP A 21 -1.36 -1.30 12.96
N ILE A 22 -1.45 -0.82 11.72
CA ILE A 22 -1.21 -1.61 10.51
C ILE A 22 0.01 -1.07 9.76
N SER A 23 0.18 0.25 9.76
CA SER A 23 1.24 0.95 9.05
C SER A 23 1.91 2.01 9.91
N THR A 24 3.12 2.39 9.52
CA THR A 24 3.82 3.55 10.09
C THR A 24 2.96 4.79 9.88
N GLN A 25 2.59 5.47 10.97
CA GLN A 25 1.84 6.73 10.94
C GLN A 25 2.75 7.87 10.53
N SER A 26 3.11 7.91 9.26
CA SER A 26 3.90 8.98 8.65
C SER A 26 3.58 9.06 7.17
N SER A 27 3.13 10.23 6.73
CA SER A 27 2.93 10.56 5.33
C SER A 27 4.25 10.59 4.55
N ALA A 28 5.36 10.85 5.25
CA ALA A 28 6.71 10.79 4.69
C ALA A 28 7.25 9.36 4.54
N HIS A 29 6.56 8.33 5.03
CA HIS A 29 6.93 6.92 4.87
C HIS A 29 6.63 6.40 3.45
N ILE A 30 7.14 7.12 2.45
CA ILE A 30 7.03 6.81 1.03
C ILE A 30 8.46 6.77 0.48
N GLY A 31 8.89 5.59 0.07
CA GLY A 31 10.17 5.38 -0.59
C GLY A 31 10.13 5.99 -1.99
N PRO A 32 11.14 6.79 -2.38
CA PRO A 32 11.29 7.23 -3.76
C PRO A 32 11.32 6.06 -4.74
N LEU A 33 11.04 6.32 -6.02
CA LEU A 33 10.92 5.28 -7.04
C LEU A 33 12.20 4.44 -7.19
N HIS A 34 13.39 5.05 -7.15
CA HIS A 34 14.66 4.32 -7.17
C HIS A 34 14.81 3.40 -5.95
N HIS A 35 14.29 3.80 -4.78
CA HIS A 35 14.33 2.97 -3.58
C HIS A 35 13.38 1.77 -3.69
N GLN A 36 12.30 1.86 -4.47
CA GLN A 36 11.47 0.68 -4.77
C GLN A 36 12.28 -0.37 -5.56
N ALA A 37 13.13 0.07 -6.50
CA ALA A 37 14.03 -0.84 -7.21
C ALA A 37 15.06 -1.50 -6.27
N VAL A 38 15.64 -0.75 -5.32
CA VAL A 38 16.55 -1.29 -4.29
C VAL A 38 15.82 -2.32 -3.41
N LYS A 39 14.55 -2.09 -3.08
CA LYS A 39 13.69 -3.06 -2.37
C LYS A 39 13.27 -4.27 -3.24
N GLN A 40 13.75 -4.36 -4.47
CA GLN A 40 13.36 -5.36 -5.47
C GLN A 40 11.84 -5.39 -5.71
N ARG A 41 11.20 -4.22 -5.65
CA ARG A 41 9.77 -4.07 -5.93
C ARG A 41 9.56 -3.58 -7.35
N ASN A 42 8.81 -4.37 -8.11
CA ASN A 42 8.26 -3.96 -9.37
C ASN A 42 7.10 -2.98 -9.16
N ILE A 43 7.13 -1.88 -9.91
CA ILE A 43 6.08 -0.86 -9.89
C ILE A 43 4.98 -1.31 -10.85
N ILE A 44 3.79 -1.56 -10.30
CA ILE A 44 2.61 -1.96 -11.05
C ILE A 44 1.64 -0.79 -11.13
N ILE A 45 1.28 -0.41 -12.35
CA ILE A 45 0.28 0.63 -12.58
C ILE A 45 -1.09 0.12 -12.13
N SER A 46 -1.79 0.91 -11.31
CA SER A 46 -3.17 0.63 -10.91
C SER A 46 -4.03 1.88 -10.90
N GLU A 47 -5.14 1.85 -11.64
CA GLU A 47 -6.11 2.95 -11.62
C GLU A 47 -6.98 2.97 -10.37
N ASN A 48 -6.96 1.89 -9.57
CA ASN A 48 -7.76 1.81 -8.36
C ASN A 48 -7.11 2.64 -7.23
N PRO A 49 -7.74 3.72 -6.74
CA PRO A 49 -7.17 4.54 -5.68
C PRO A 49 -7.01 3.77 -4.37
N GLU A 50 -7.78 2.71 -4.14
CA GLU A 50 -7.66 1.87 -2.94
C GLU A 50 -6.35 1.07 -2.90
N LEU A 51 -5.77 0.77 -4.06
CA LEU A 51 -4.47 0.08 -4.14
C LEU A 51 -3.29 1.05 -4.12
N TYR A 52 -3.53 2.35 -4.15
CA TYR A 52 -2.46 3.33 -4.24
C TYR A 52 -1.50 3.25 -3.05
N LEU A 53 -0.19 3.11 -3.33
CA LEU A 53 0.89 2.89 -2.37
C LEU A 53 0.74 1.63 -1.51
N VAL A 54 -0.08 0.68 -1.96
CA VAL A 54 -0.15 -0.65 -1.35
C VAL A 54 0.90 -1.53 -1.99
N TRP A 55 1.64 -2.28 -1.18
CA TRP A 55 2.66 -3.21 -1.68
C TRP A 55 2.44 -4.63 -1.18
N TYR A 56 2.86 -5.59 -1.99
CA TYR A 56 2.75 -7.02 -1.74
C TYR A 56 3.96 -7.74 -2.32
N TYR A 57 4.78 -8.34 -1.46
CA TYR A 57 6.08 -8.95 -1.81
C TYR A 57 6.97 -8.02 -2.65
N ASP A 58 7.22 -8.41 -3.88
CA ASP A 58 8.04 -7.79 -4.92
C ASP A 58 7.24 -6.80 -5.76
N ARG A 59 6.06 -6.35 -5.31
CA ARG A 59 5.20 -5.44 -6.08
C ARG A 59 4.72 -4.27 -5.25
N ILE A 60 4.66 -3.10 -5.85
CA ILE A 60 3.99 -1.92 -5.31
C ILE A 60 3.04 -1.35 -6.36
N PHE A 61 1.82 -1.03 -5.94
CA PHE A 61 0.81 -0.45 -6.82
C PHE A 61 0.90 1.08 -6.75
N ILE A 62 1.08 1.70 -7.91
CA ILE A 62 1.15 3.16 -8.05
C ILE A 62 0.16 3.57 -9.13
N LYS A 63 -0.67 4.57 -8.79
CA LYS A 63 -1.63 5.19 -9.70
C LYS A 63 -0.91 6.27 -10.48
N PRO A 64 -0.97 6.27 -11.82
CA PRO A 64 -0.42 7.35 -12.64
C PRO A 64 -1.05 8.68 -12.25
N LEU A 65 -0.27 9.76 -12.35
CA LEU A 65 -0.75 11.09 -12.03
C LEU A 65 -1.81 11.51 -13.06
N PRO A 66 -3.09 11.66 -12.68
CA PRO A 66 -4.11 12.00 -13.65
C PRO A 66 -3.88 13.40 -14.21
N LYS A 67 -3.86 13.53 -15.54
CA LYS A 67 -3.58 14.81 -16.23
C LYS A 67 -4.52 15.94 -15.80
N TYR A 68 -5.77 15.61 -15.50
CA TYR A 68 -6.75 16.59 -15.06
C TYR A 68 -6.38 17.24 -13.71
N LEU A 69 -5.64 16.55 -12.83
CA LEU A 69 -5.16 17.14 -11.56
C LEU A 69 -4.07 18.21 -11.78
N LEU A 70 -3.47 18.26 -12.97
CA LEU A 70 -2.48 19.26 -13.34
C LEU A 70 -3.11 20.47 -14.05
N SER A 71 -4.40 20.43 -14.37
CA SER A 71 -5.11 21.53 -15.04
C SER A 71 -5.72 22.48 -14.02
N PHE A 72 -5.34 23.76 -14.07
CA PHE A 72 -5.93 24.79 -13.21
C PHE A 72 -7.44 24.93 -13.43
N ASP A 73 -7.91 24.84 -14.67
CA ASP A 73 -9.34 24.93 -15.01
C ASP A 73 -10.15 23.83 -14.31
N PHE A 74 -9.61 22.60 -14.25
CA PHE A 74 -10.24 21.51 -13.52
C PHE A 74 -10.41 21.85 -12.03
N TRP A 75 -9.36 22.39 -11.38
CA TRP A 75 -9.44 22.80 -9.99
C TRP A 75 -10.48 23.89 -9.78
N ASN A 76 -10.50 24.91 -10.63
CA ASN A 76 -11.42 26.02 -10.51
C ASN A 76 -12.89 25.57 -10.68
N THR A 77 -13.17 24.79 -11.72
CA THR A 77 -14.53 24.33 -12.04
C THR A 77 -15.08 23.31 -11.04
N TYR A 78 -14.27 22.32 -10.65
CA TYR A 78 -14.76 21.17 -9.89
C TYR A 78 -14.45 21.22 -8.39
N LEU A 79 -13.28 21.75 -7.99
CA LEU A 79 -12.78 21.63 -6.61
C LEU A 79 -12.84 22.94 -5.80
N ILE A 80 -12.80 24.10 -6.47
CA ILE A 80 -12.78 25.42 -5.82
C ILE A 80 -14.15 26.09 -5.89
N SER A 81 -14.84 26.02 -7.03
CA SER A 81 -16.14 26.70 -7.20
C SER A 81 -17.20 26.22 -6.20
N SER A 82 -17.93 27.18 -5.62
CA SER A 82 -19.09 26.93 -4.77
C SER A 82 -20.30 26.38 -5.53
N THR A 83 -20.34 26.54 -6.86
CA THR A 83 -21.39 26.05 -7.76
C THR A 83 -21.08 24.67 -8.36
N SER A 84 -20.03 23.99 -7.88
CA SER A 84 -19.62 22.69 -8.39
C SER A 84 -20.71 21.62 -8.19
N ILE A 85 -20.90 20.80 -9.22
CA ILE A 85 -21.79 19.62 -9.19
C ILE A 85 -21.32 18.50 -8.23
N LEU A 86 -20.17 18.68 -7.57
CA LEU A 86 -19.56 17.70 -6.68
C LEU A 86 -20.02 17.82 -5.21
N GLU A 87 -20.85 18.78 -4.85
CA GLU A 87 -21.47 18.82 -3.51
C GLU A 87 -22.39 17.60 -3.30
N PRO A 88 -22.27 16.85 -2.18
CA PRO A 88 -21.53 17.12 -0.94
C PRO A 88 -20.11 16.51 -0.84
N GLU A 89 -19.65 15.75 -1.84
CA GLU A 89 -18.37 15.02 -1.81
C GLU A 89 -17.14 15.88 -2.16
N ARG A 90 -17.35 17.15 -2.55
CA ARG A 90 -16.30 18.06 -3.04
C ARG A 90 -15.09 18.14 -2.11
N ASP A 91 -15.32 18.29 -0.81
CA ASP A 91 -14.23 18.44 0.16
C ASP A 91 -13.37 17.18 0.24
N ILE A 92 -14.00 15.99 0.29
CA ILE A 92 -13.29 14.70 0.31
C ILE A 92 -12.50 14.49 -0.97
N ILE A 93 -13.08 14.83 -2.13
CA ILE A 93 -12.41 14.73 -3.43
C ILE A 93 -11.20 15.67 -3.48
N LYS A 94 -11.36 16.93 -3.06
CA LYS A 94 -10.29 17.92 -3.02
C LYS A 94 -9.13 17.46 -2.14
N ARG A 95 -9.42 17.00 -0.92
CA ARG A 95 -8.41 16.46 0.01
C ARG A 95 -7.73 15.20 -0.55
N SER A 96 -8.48 14.35 -1.26
CA SER A 96 -7.92 13.14 -1.88
C SER A 96 -6.98 13.48 -3.03
N ALA A 97 -7.35 14.46 -3.86
CA ALA A 97 -6.50 14.99 -4.92
C ALA A 97 -5.19 15.57 -4.37
N LEU A 98 -5.28 16.42 -3.33
CA LEU A 98 -4.10 16.97 -2.65
C LEU A 98 -3.21 15.85 -2.06
N GLY A 99 -3.83 14.80 -1.51
CA GLY A 99 -3.15 13.59 -1.07
C GLY A 99 -2.31 12.94 -2.18
N ILE A 100 -2.91 12.68 -3.35
CA ILE A 100 -2.19 12.11 -4.50
C ILE A 100 -1.05 13.01 -4.94
N LEU A 101 -1.31 14.32 -5.12
CA LEU A 101 -0.26 15.26 -5.52
C LEU A 101 0.92 15.22 -4.54
N ARG A 102 0.63 15.28 -3.25
CA ARG A 102 1.64 15.22 -2.20
C ARG A 102 2.46 13.95 -2.22
N THR A 103 1.86 12.79 -2.51
CA THR A 103 2.64 11.54 -2.59
C THR A 103 3.66 11.55 -3.73
N TYR A 104 3.36 12.22 -4.86
CA TYR A 104 4.29 12.35 -5.98
C TYR A 104 5.55 13.14 -5.63
N ARG A 105 5.46 14.10 -4.70
CA ARG A 105 6.63 14.78 -4.11
C ARG A 105 7.56 13.81 -3.40
N TYR A 106 7.03 12.76 -2.75
CA TYR A 106 7.86 11.79 -2.03
C TYR A 106 8.39 10.68 -2.95
N LEU A 107 7.60 10.28 -3.95
CA LEU A 107 7.97 9.28 -4.96
C LEU A 107 9.08 9.78 -5.88
N VAL A 108 8.99 11.03 -6.34
CA VAL A 108 9.92 11.62 -7.30
C VAL A 108 10.75 12.70 -6.61
N ARG A 109 11.89 12.29 -6.05
CA ARG A 109 12.75 13.18 -5.24
C ARG A 109 14.00 13.62 -5.98
N TYR A 110 14.55 12.72 -6.79
CA TYR A 110 15.74 12.93 -7.60
C TYR A 110 15.40 12.81 -9.09
N GLU A 111 16.27 13.33 -9.95
CA GLU A 111 16.12 13.22 -11.39
C GLU A 111 16.11 11.75 -11.87
N SER A 112 16.82 10.86 -11.17
CA SER A 112 16.73 9.42 -11.41
C SER A 112 15.33 8.87 -11.17
N ASP A 113 14.62 9.36 -10.13
CA ASP A 113 13.22 8.97 -9.89
C ASP A 113 12.31 9.50 -11.00
N PHE A 114 12.58 10.71 -11.48
CA PHE A 114 11.82 11.32 -12.55
C PHE A 114 11.93 10.50 -13.84
N ASN A 115 13.14 10.06 -14.19
CA ASN A 115 13.37 9.19 -15.34
C ASN A 115 12.62 7.85 -15.20
N ILE A 116 12.63 7.25 -14.00
CA ILE A 116 11.83 6.04 -13.71
C ILE A 116 10.33 6.33 -13.85
N ALA A 117 9.86 7.48 -13.38
CA ALA A 117 8.46 7.87 -13.47
C ALA A 117 7.99 8.04 -14.93
N ILE A 118 8.83 8.64 -15.78
CA ILE A 118 8.57 8.76 -17.23
C ILE A 118 8.58 7.39 -17.91
N GLU A 119 9.59 6.56 -17.63
CA GLU A 119 9.70 5.20 -18.18
C GLU A 119 8.46 4.35 -17.83
N LYS A 120 8.00 4.44 -16.58
CA LYS A 120 6.81 3.72 -16.09
C LYS A 120 5.50 4.45 -16.41
N ARG A 121 5.51 5.55 -17.17
CA ARG A 121 4.32 6.34 -17.55
C ARG A 121 3.48 6.78 -16.35
N LEU A 122 4.14 7.07 -15.22
CA LEU A 122 3.50 7.60 -14.01
C LEU A 122 3.25 9.10 -14.12
N LEU A 123 4.05 9.80 -14.91
CA LEU A 123 3.88 11.21 -15.24
C LEU A 123 3.40 11.38 -16.68
N PRO A 124 2.70 12.48 -17.00
CA PRO A 124 2.30 12.78 -18.37
C PRO A 124 3.51 12.91 -19.31
N GLU A 125 3.35 12.42 -20.54
CA GLU A 125 4.34 12.61 -21.61
C GLU A 125 4.61 14.09 -21.86
N GLY A 126 5.87 14.43 -22.09
CA GLY A 126 6.31 15.82 -22.32
C GLY A 126 6.56 16.63 -21.04
N THR A 127 6.36 16.06 -19.85
CA THR A 127 6.82 16.68 -18.60
C THR A 127 8.34 16.75 -18.59
N THR A 128 8.93 17.89 -18.20
CA THR A 128 10.38 18.04 -18.00
C THR A 128 10.73 18.01 -16.51
N TRP A 129 11.98 17.69 -16.19
CA TRP A 129 12.44 17.68 -14.80
C TRP A 129 12.31 19.06 -14.14
N GLU A 130 12.62 20.15 -14.85
CA GLU A 130 12.56 21.51 -14.32
C GLU A 130 11.13 21.90 -13.96
N SER A 131 10.18 21.58 -14.84
CA SER A 131 8.75 21.84 -14.61
C SER A 131 8.22 21.04 -13.42
N PHE A 132 8.57 19.76 -13.34
CA PHE A 132 8.17 18.90 -12.23
C PHE A 132 8.82 19.30 -10.91
N SER A 133 10.10 19.69 -10.91
CA SER A 133 10.83 20.11 -9.72
C SER A 133 10.22 21.38 -9.11
N LYS A 134 9.86 22.36 -9.96
CA LYS A 134 9.12 23.55 -9.53
C LYS A 134 7.76 23.17 -8.94
N PHE A 135 7.01 22.33 -9.63
CA PHE A 135 5.72 21.82 -9.17
C PHE A 135 5.84 21.10 -7.80
N ALA A 136 6.80 20.19 -7.66
CA ALA A 136 7.06 19.46 -6.42
C ALA A 136 7.49 20.38 -5.25
N SER A 137 8.12 21.51 -5.55
CA SER A 137 8.42 22.54 -4.55
C SER A 137 7.15 23.23 -4.05
N ASP A 138 6.20 23.53 -4.92
CA ASP A 138 4.91 24.14 -4.53
C ASP A 138 4.06 23.18 -3.67
N LEU A 139 4.15 21.88 -3.93
CA LEU A 139 3.49 20.83 -3.13
C LEU A 139 4.02 20.69 -1.69
N ARG A 140 5.13 21.36 -1.33
CA ARG A 140 5.66 21.35 0.05
C ARG A 140 4.70 21.99 1.05
N LYS A 141 3.80 22.85 0.56
CA LYS A 141 2.82 23.58 1.37
C LYS A 141 1.66 22.70 1.85
N ILE A 142 1.48 21.50 1.29
CA ILE A 142 0.38 20.59 1.62
C ILE A 142 0.75 19.78 2.87
N ASP A 143 0.02 20.01 3.96
CA ASP A 143 0.20 19.29 5.23
C ASP A 143 -0.77 18.09 5.35
N ASP A 144 -0.61 17.28 6.40
CA ASP A 144 -1.48 16.13 6.69
C ASP A 144 -2.95 16.56 6.87
N THR A 145 -3.19 17.75 7.41
CA THR A 145 -4.54 18.32 7.62
C THR A 145 -5.29 18.63 6.33
N ASP A 146 -4.56 18.88 5.24
CA ASP A 146 -5.14 19.23 3.93
C ASP A 146 -5.56 17.99 3.13
N THR A 147 -5.22 16.80 3.62
CA THR A 147 -5.43 15.54 2.91
C THR A 147 -6.41 14.63 3.65
N THR A 148 -6.88 13.58 2.99
CA THR A 148 -7.75 12.60 3.66
C THR A 148 -6.93 11.68 4.56
N GLY A 149 -7.60 10.98 5.49
CA GLY A 149 -6.94 10.19 6.53
C GLY A 149 -6.05 9.08 5.96
N ARG A 150 -6.36 8.55 4.79
CA ARG A 150 -5.50 7.59 4.07
C ARG A 150 -4.09 8.13 3.81
N TYR A 151 -3.93 9.41 3.49
CA TYR A 151 -2.64 9.99 3.09
C TYR A 151 -1.76 10.38 4.28
N ALA A 152 -2.28 10.37 5.50
CA ALA A 152 -1.47 10.42 6.71
C ALA A 152 -0.55 9.18 6.86
N PHE A 153 -0.82 8.12 6.10
CA PHE A 153 -0.01 6.91 6.03
C PHE A 153 0.63 6.81 4.64
N GLY A 154 1.93 6.52 4.57
CA GLY A 154 2.63 6.29 3.31
C GLY A 154 2.32 4.92 2.69
N GLU A 155 3.37 4.11 2.52
CA GLU A 155 3.28 2.74 1.99
C GLU A 155 2.56 1.79 2.96
N ILE A 156 1.59 1.01 2.47
CA ILE A 156 0.86 0.02 3.29
C ILE A 156 1.08 -1.39 2.75
N ARG A 157 1.37 -2.34 3.65
CA ARG A 157 1.51 -3.76 3.26
C ARG A 157 0.14 -4.41 3.08
N LEU A 158 -0.13 -4.98 1.91
CA LEU A 158 -1.41 -5.63 1.59
C LEU A 158 -1.75 -6.79 2.54
N SER A 159 -0.76 -7.57 2.98
CA SER A 159 -1.01 -8.71 3.88
C SER A 159 -1.58 -8.27 5.22
N ARG A 160 -1.10 -7.12 5.75
CA ARG A 160 -1.66 -6.54 6.97
C ARG A 160 -3.06 -5.99 6.69
N LEU A 161 -3.22 -5.23 5.61
CA LEU A 161 -4.52 -4.68 5.22
C LEU A 161 -5.61 -5.76 5.07
N ASN A 162 -5.31 -6.88 4.41
CA ASN A 162 -6.22 -8.03 4.25
C ASN A 162 -6.57 -8.70 5.59
N PHE A 163 -5.64 -8.78 6.53
CA PHE A 163 -5.90 -9.35 7.85
C PHE A 163 -6.86 -8.47 8.66
N TYR A 164 -6.62 -7.17 8.70
CA TYR A 164 -7.43 -6.27 9.51
C TYR A 164 -8.79 -5.93 8.89
N ILE A 165 -8.93 -5.97 7.56
CA ILE A 165 -10.25 -5.81 6.92
C ILE A 165 -11.19 -6.96 7.28
N LYS A 166 -10.68 -8.18 7.43
CA LYS A 166 -11.47 -9.30 7.94
C LYS A 166 -12.00 -9.03 9.34
N ILE A 167 -11.15 -8.48 10.21
CA ILE A 167 -11.48 -8.20 11.61
C ILE A 167 -12.41 -6.99 11.77
N ILE A 168 -12.17 -5.91 11.03
CA ILE A 168 -12.86 -4.62 11.22
C ILE A 168 -14.12 -4.52 10.35
N LEU A 169 -14.09 -5.02 9.11
CA LEU A 169 -15.20 -4.88 8.15
C LEU A 169 -15.95 -6.20 7.88
N GLY A 170 -15.50 -7.33 8.43
CA GLY A 170 -16.11 -8.65 8.15
C GLY A 170 -16.01 -9.10 6.68
N LYS A 171 -15.21 -8.40 5.86
CA LYS A 171 -15.03 -8.71 4.43
C LYS A 171 -13.85 -9.67 4.24
N SER A 172 -14.01 -10.68 3.38
CA SER A 172 -13.03 -11.77 3.22
C SER A 172 -11.70 -11.32 2.59
N THR A 173 -11.66 -10.29 1.73
CA THR A 173 -10.39 -9.78 1.15
C THR A 173 -10.57 -8.36 0.62
N PHE A 174 -9.55 -7.49 0.76
CA PHE A 174 -9.52 -6.15 0.14
C PHE A 174 -9.26 -6.26 -1.36
N HIS A 175 -8.23 -7.02 -1.72
CA HIS A 175 -7.90 -7.38 -3.10
C HIS A 175 -7.27 -8.77 -3.15
N LYS A 176 -7.79 -9.64 -4.02
CA LYS A 176 -7.28 -10.99 -4.24
C LYS A 176 -6.18 -10.95 -5.30
N ILE A 177 -4.92 -10.85 -4.86
CA ILE A 177 -3.77 -11.14 -5.73
C ILE A 177 -3.56 -12.66 -5.70
N HIS A 178 -4.20 -13.36 -6.64
CA HIS A 178 -3.93 -14.79 -6.84
C HIS A 178 -2.52 -14.94 -7.42
N GLY A 179 -1.64 -15.66 -6.73
CA GLY A 179 -0.37 -16.09 -7.32
C GLY A 179 0.76 -16.50 -6.38
N GLN A 180 0.83 -16.02 -5.13
CA GLN A 180 2.04 -16.21 -4.32
C GLN A 180 1.82 -16.57 -2.83
N TYR A 181 0.63 -17.05 -2.45
CA TYR A 181 0.46 -17.62 -1.11
C TYR A 181 1.45 -18.78 -0.88
N GLY A 182 1.68 -19.62 -1.90
CA GLY A 182 2.63 -20.73 -1.85
C GLY A 182 4.05 -20.33 -1.49
N ALA A 183 4.60 -19.25 -2.08
CA ALA A 183 5.98 -18.81 -1.82
C ALA A 183 6.18 -18.28 -0.39
N TYR A 184 5.15 -17.70 0.22
CA TYR A 184 5.21 -17.25 1.61
C TYR A 184 5.13 -18.41 2.60
N PHE A 185 4.19 -19.33 2.40
CA PHE A 185 4.13 -20.54 3.22
C PHE A 185 5.34 -21.45 3.01
N ALA A 186 5.96 -21.41 1.81
CA ALA A 186 7.20 -22.12 1.53
C ALA A 186 8.33 -21.77 2.49
N ARG A 187 8.45 -20.50 2.87
CA ARG A 187 9.47 -20.04 3.82
C ARG A 187 9.21 -20.57 5.25
N PHE A 188 7.97 -20.89 5.58
CA PHE A 188 7.62 -21.45 6.89
C PHE A 188 7.66 -22.98 6.92
N TYR A 189 7.63 -23.68 5.78
CA TYR A 189 7.73 -25.14 5.76
C TYR A 189 9.02 -25.65 6.41
N GLY A 190 10.18 -25.02 6.17
CA GLY A 190 11.44 -25.43 6.79
C GLY A 190 11.39 -25.44 8.32
N PRO A 191 11.10 -24.29 8.96
CA PRO A 191 10.95 -24.22 10.42
C PRO A 191 9.83 -25.12 10.98
N ILE A 192 8.68 -25.23 10.30
CA ILE A 192 7.56 -26.07 10.75
C ILE A 192 7.94 -27.54 10.69
N LEU A 193 8.56 -28.00 9.61
CA LEU A 193 9.03 -29.38 9.47
C LEU A 193 10.13 -29.70 10.48
N PHE A 194 11.00 -28.73 10.79
CA PHE A 194 12.00 -28.89 11.84
C PHE A 194 11.36 -29.08 13.22
N ILE A 195 10.39 -28.25 13.59
CA ILE A 195 9.64 -28.37 14.86
C ILE A 195 8.89 -29.70 14.90
N LEU A 196 8.20 -30.07 13.83
CA LEU A 196 7.50 -31.36 13.74
C LEU A 196 8.46 -32.54 13.86
N GLY A 197 9.65 -32.46 13.26
CA GLY A 197 10.70 -33.46 13.39
C GLY A 197 11.20 -33.60 14.83
N MET A 198 11.46 -32.48 15.50
CA MET A 198 11.85 -32.47 16.92
C MET A 198 10.76 -33.10 17.80
N VAL A 199 9.50 -32.73 17.59
CA VAL A 199 8.36 -33.31 18.33
C VAL A 199 8.24 -34.81 18.05
N ALA A 200 8.42 -35.25 16.81
CA ALA A 200 8.38 -36.67 16.45
C ALA A 200 9.50 -37.48 17.13
N ILE A 201 10.72 -36.94 17.21
CA ILE A 201 11.85 -37.58 17.90
C ILE A 201 11.54 -37.73 19.40
N ILE A 202 11.07 -36.67 20.06
CA ILE A 202 10.70 -36.69 21.49
C ILE A 202 9.57 -37.69 21.75
N LEU A 203 8.55 -37.72 20.90
CA LEU A 203 7.44 -38.67 21.04
C LEU A 203 7.90 -40.11 20.82
N ASN A 204 8.83 -40.35 19.89
CA ASN A 204 9.38 -41.69 19.66
C ASN A 204 10.28 -42.14 20.81
N SER A 205 11.08 -41.25 21.41
CA SER A 205 11.90 -41.61 22.58
C SER A 205 11.02 -41.97 23.78
N LEU A 206 9.96 -41.19 24.04
CA LEU A 206 9.01 -41.47 25.13
C LEU A 206 8.30 -42.82 24.92
N LYS A 207 7.85 -43.10 23.70
CA LYS A 207 7.22 -44.40 23.37
C LYS A 207 8.19 -45.57 23.55
N LEU A 208 9.46 -45.39 23.19
CA LEU A 208 10.48 -46.41 23.34
C LEU A 208 10.72 -46.72 24.83
N GLU A 209 10.84 -45.70 25.66
CA GLU A 209 11.02 -45.85 27.11
C GLU A 209 9.85 -46.58 27.76
N MET A 210 8.61 -46.17 27.47
CA MET A 210 7.41 -46.87 27.94
C MET A 210 7.33 -48.34 27.48
N ALA A 211 7.75 -48.62 26.24
CA ALA A 211 7.76 -49.98 25.72
C ALA A 211 8.82 -50.84 26.43
N VAL A 212 9.99 -50.28 26.73
CA VAL A 212 11.04 -50.97 27.48
C VAL A 212 10.60 -51.23 28.92
N GLU A 213 10.00 -50.25 29.61
CA GLU A 213 9.45 -50.44 30.95
C GLU A 213 8.41 -51.57 30.99
N SER A 214 7.50 -51.61 30.01
CA SER A 214 6.48 -52.67 29.94
C SER A 214 7.10 -54.07 29.77
N LEU A 215 8.15 -54.22 28.96
CA LEU A 215 8.89 -55.49 28.81
C LEU A 215 9.62 -55.91 30.09
N THR A 216 10.15 -54.96 30.86
CA THR A 216 10.83 -55.25 32.14
C THR A 216 9.87 -55.47 33.31
N SER A 217 8.61 -55.07 33.16
CA SER A 217 7.55 -55.23 34.17
C SER A 217 6.75 -56.54 34.05
N VAL A 218 7.05 -57.36 33.03
CA VAL A 218 6.52 -58.72 32.93
C VAL A 218 7.38 -59.64 33.82
N PRO A 219 6.79 -60.31 34.84
CA PRO A 219 7.50 -61.18 35.76
C PRO A 219 8.03 -62.47 35.10
#